data_AF-A0A5C6FPJ7-F1
#
_entry.id   AF-A0A5C6FPJ7-F1
#
_cell.length_a   1.000
_cell.length_b   1.000
_cell.length_c   1.000
_cell.angle_alpha   90.00
_cell.angle_beta   90.00
_cell.angle_gamma   90.00
#
_symmetry.space_group_name_H-M   'P 1'
#
loop_
_entity.id
_entity.type
_entity.pdbx_description
1 polymer ?
#
loop_
_entity_poly.entity_id
_entity_poly.type
_entity_poly.pdbx_seq_one_letter_code
_entity_poly.pdbx_strand_id
1 'polypeptide(L)'
;MDPQTTWNSLLDAWLYRHWLDVSELAESLLGWLSKKGFPPNTMGTQQLGPERNRAVAIAACQYAAAQANAVLSSPNQIPAEVPFTLTCATCNNEGPDTYAEAIDEGWTCIVYYPAGQSENFLGECPVCRERDGEA
;
A
#
# COMPACT_ATOMS: atom_id res chain seq x y z
N MET A 1 4.44 18.54 15.72
CA MET A 1 4.38 17.17 15.19
C MET A 1 5.63 16.45 15.62
N ASP A 2 5.50 15.20 16.07
CA ASP A 2 6.65 14.31 16.21
C ASP A 2 6.90 13.61 14.85
N PRO A 3 8.00 13.93 14.14
CA PRO A 3 8.26 13.35 12.82
C PRO A 3 8.49 11.84 12.88
N GLN A 4 9.04 11.30 13.98
CA GLN A 4 9.30 9.88 14.12
C GLN A 4 7.99 9.11 14.34
N THR A 5 7.08 9.63 15.16
CA THR A 5 5.75 9.04 15.32
C THR A 5 4.99 9.04 14.01
N THR A 6 4.95 10.18 13.30
CA THR A 6 4.26 10.28 12.00
C THR A 6 4.87 9.32 10.96
N TRP A 7 6.19 9.19 10.93
CA TRP A 7 6.87 8.22 10.04
C TRP A 7 6.47 6.78 10.35
N ASN A 8 6.48 6.37 11.62
CA ASN A 8 6.09 5.01 12.01
C ASN A 8 4.62 4.75 11.66
N SER A 9 3.72 5.69 11.94
CA SER A 9 2.31 5.57 11.57
C SER A 9 2.10 5.50 10.06
N LEU A 10 2.91 6.20 9.26
CA LEU A 10 2.86 6.12 7.79
C LEU A 10 3.24 4.71 7.32
N LEU A 11 4.27 4.10 7.90
CA LEU A 11 4.69 2.74 7.57
C LEU A 11 3.62 1.70 7.96
N ASP A 12 2.99 1.86 9.12
CA ASP A 12 1.89 1.00 9.55
C ASP A 12 0.68 1.15 8.62
N ALA A 13 0.26 2.38 8.32
CA ALA A 13 -0.84 2.65 7.39
C ALA A 13 -0.58 2.04 6.01
N TRP A 14 0.67 2.11 5.52
CA TRP A 14 1.07 1.47 4.27
C TRP A 14 0.93 -0.06 4.34
N LEU A 15 1.45 -0.68 5.40
CA LEU A 15 1.39 -2.12 5.62
C LEU A 15 -0.06 -2.63 5.66
N TYR A 16 -0.95 -1.89 6.34
CA TYR A 16 -2.36 -2.22 6.48
C TYR A 16 -3.24 -1.67 5.35
N ARG A 17 -2.66 -1.00 4.35
CA ARG A 17 -3.37 -0.44 3.17
C ARG A 17 -4.46 0.57 3.54
N HIS A 18 -4.24 1.33 4.62
CA HIS A 18 -5.12 2.42 5.01
C HIS A 18 -4.82 3.66 4.16
N TRP A 19 -5.25 3.66 2.90
CA TRP A 19 -4.80 4.64 1.90
C TRP A 19 -5.10 6.10 2.26
N LEU A 20 -6.22 6.37 2.96
CA LEU A 20 -6.53 7.71 3.44
C LEU A 20 -5.48 8.18 4.46
N ASP A 21 -5.18 7.34 5.46
CA ASP A 21 -4.16 7.62 6.46
C ASP A 21 -2.77 7.77 5.83
N VAL A 22 -2.44 6.93 4.83
CA VAL A 22 -1.19 7.04 4.06
C VAL A 22 -1.07 8.42 3.43
N SER A 23 -2.12 8.90 2.76
CA SER A 23 -2.14 10.22 2.12
C SER A 23 -1.95 11.33 3.15
N GLU A 24 -2.76 11.32 4.21
CA GLU A 24 -2.73 12.37 5.24
C GLU A 24 -1.38 12.43 5.97
N LEU A 25 -0.84 11.27 6.39
CA LEU A 25 0.42 11.20 7.12
C LEU A 25 1.60 11.60 6.22
N ALA A 26 1.61 11.17 4.95
CA ALA A 26 2.65 11.51 3.99
C ALA A 26 2.66 13.02 3.70
N GLU A 27 1.51 13.62 3.40
CA GLU A 27 1.38 15.07 3.16
C GLU A 27 1.76 15.88 4.39
N SER A 28 1.32 15.44 5.57
CA SER A 28 1.66 16.08 6.84
C SER A 28 3.17 16.09 7.07
N LEU A 29 3.85 14.95 6.90
CA LEU A 29 5.29 14.84 7.06
C LEU A 29 6.06 15.64 6.00
N LEU A 30 5.60 15.67 4.74
CA LEU A 30 6.15 16.56 3.70
C LEU A 30 6.03 18.04 4.08
N GLY A 31 4.87 18.44 4.61
CA GLY A 31 4.63 19.78 5.12
C GLY A 31 5.57 20.17 6.26
N TRP A 32 5.92 19.22 7.13
CA TRP A 32 6.93 19.42 8.18
C TRP A 32 8.35 19.55 7.63
N LEU A 33 8.74 18.66 6.71
CA LEU A 33 10.07 18.63 6.12
C LEU A 33 10.36 19.85 5.24
N SER A 34 9.35 20.37 4.52
CA SER A 34 9.48 21.58 3.69
C SER A 34 9.74 22.85 4.52
N LYS A 35 9.26 22.88 5.78
CA LYS A 35 9.54 23.94 6.76
C LYS A 35 10.89 23.78 7.47
N LYS A 36 11.78 22.92 6.94
CA LYS A 36 13.08 22.55 7.54
C LYS A 36 12.96 21.92 8.93
N GLY A 37 11.82 21.31 9.25
CA GLY A 37 11.67 20.51 10.48
C GLY A 37 12.65 19.34 10.54
N PHE A 38 12.92 18.83 11.75
CA PHE A 38 13.81 17.68 11.93
C PHE A 38 13.25 16.43 11.22
N PRO A 39 14.09 15.66 10.50
CA PRO A 39 13.65 14.46 9.81
C PRO A 39 13.53 13.25 10.76
N PRO A 40 12.64 12.28 10.45
CA PRO A 40 12.61 11.00 11.17
C PRO A 40 13.86 10.17 10.85
N ASN A 41 14.12 9.14 11.65
CA ASN A 41 15.05 8.10 11.27
C ASN A 41 14.33 7.09 10.34
N THR A 42 14.82 6.97 9.10
CA THR A 42 14.17 6.14 8.07
C THR A 42 14.72 4.72 7.98
N MET A 43 15.85 4.43 8.64
CA MET A 43 16.55 3.12 8.55
C MET A 43 16.70 2.43 9.92
N GLY A 44 15.90 2.85 10.91
CA GLY A 44 15.86 2.23 12.23
C GLY A 44 17.22 2.21 12.92
N THR A 45 17.85 1.04 13.00
CA THR A 45 19.14 0.85 13.67
C THR A 45 20.33 1.42 12.89
N GLN A 46 20.20 1.62 11.58
CA GLN A 46 21.24 2.22 10.76
C GLN A 46 21.12 3.74 10.77
N GLN A 47 22.19 4.43 11.17
CA GLN A 47 22.21 5.89 11.19
C GLN A 47 22.69 6.45 9.85
N LEU A 48 21.77 6.95 9.03
CA LEU A 48 22.12 7.66 7.80
C LEU A 48 22.58 9.11 8.03
N GLY A 49 22.23 9.68 9.19
CA GLY A 49 22.36 11.10 9.47
C GLY A 49 21.18 11.93 8.93
N PRO A 50 20.97 13.14 9.45
CA PRO A 50 19.74 13.91 9.24
C PRO A 50 19.49 14.26 7.77
N GLU A 51 20.49 14.66 7.01
CA GLU A 51 20.28 15.06 5.61
C GLU A 51 19.87 13.88 4.71
N ARG A 52 20.49 12.71 4.91
CA ARG A 52 20.11 11.49 4.18
C ARG A 52 18.73 10.99 4.61
N ASN A 53 18.45 10.99 5.92
CA ASN A 53 17.12 10.69 6.46
C ASN A 53 16.05 11.62 5.86
N ARG A 54 16.33 12.93 5.75
CA ARG A 54 15.42 13.90 5.11
C ARG A 54 15.17 13.51 3.66
N ALA A 55 16.21 13.24 2.88
CA ALA A 55 16.07 12.89 1.47
C ALA A 55 15.23 11.62 1.28
N VAL A 56 15.48 10.57 2.08
CA VAL A 56 14.70 9.33 2.05
C VAL A 56 13.26 9.56 2.46
N ALA A 57 13.02 10.30 3.56
CA ALA A 57 11.67 10.59 4.03
C ALA A 57 10.86 11.39 3.00
N ILE A 58 11.47 12.39 2.34
CA ILE A 58 10.81 13.16 1.27
C ILE A 58 10.42 12.23 0.11
N ALA A 59 11.35 11.44 -0.40
CA ALA A 59 11.10 10.54 -1.52
C ALA A 59 10.00 9.51 -1.18
N ALA A 60 10.08 8.90 0.00
CA ALA A 60 9.09 7.93 0.47
C ALA A 60 7.71 8.55 0.64
N CYS A 61 7.59 9.74 1.25
CA CYS A 61 6.30 10.40 1.42
C CYS A 61 5.72 10.87 0.08
N GLN A 62 6.53 11.37 -0.85
CA GLN A 62 6.07 11.74 -2.20
C GLN A 62 5.49 10.53 -2.93
N TYR A 63 6.22 9.42 -2.91
CA TYR A 63 5.76 8.17 -3.50
C TYR A 63 4.48 7.66 -2.84
N ALA A 64 4.45 7.65 -1.50
CA ALA A 64 3.30 7.17 -0.73
C ALA A 64 2.03 7.99 -1.00
N ALA A 65 2.15 9.33 -1.02
CA ALA A 65 1.03 10.21 -1.34
C ALA A 65 0.55 10.03 -2.79
N ALA A 66 1.47 9.92 -3.75
CA ALA A 66 1.10 9.68 -5.15
C ALA A 66 0.36 8.34 -5.31
N GLN A 67 0.86 7.28 -4.68
CA GLN A 67 0.25 5.96 -4.74
C GLN A 67 -1.12 5.94 -4.05
N ALA A 68 -1.23 6.50 -2.85
CA ALA A 68 -2.50 6.60 -2.13
C ALA A 68 -3.55 7.35 -2.95
N ASN A 69 -3.18 8.47 -3.55
CA ASN A 69 -4.07 9.22 -4.44
C ASN A 69 -4.49 8.40 -5.68
N ALA A 70 -3.57 7.65 -6.28
CA ALA A 70 -3.89 6.77 -7.41
C ALA A 70 -4.86 5.65 -7.02
N VAL A 71 -4.72 5.06 -5.83
CA VAL A 71 -5.66 4.06 -5.30
C VAL A 71 -7.02 4.70 -5.02
N LEU A 72 -7.05 5.81 -4.28
CA LEU A 72 -8.28 6.46 -3.82
C LEU A 72 -9.12 7.06 -4.96
N SER A 73 -8.47 7.48 -6.05
CA SER A 73 -9.15 8.04 -7.22
C SER A 73 -9.56 6.99 -8.26
N SER A 74 -9.09 5.75 -8.12
CA SER A 74 -9.37 4.71 -9.10
C SER A 74 -10.66 3.94 -8.78
N PRO A 75 -11.49 3.62 -9.80
CA PRO A 75 -12.55 2.63 -9.66
C PRO A 75 -12.01 1.32 -9.07
N ASN A 76 -12.73 0.75 -8.11
CA ASN A 76 -12.38 -0.50 -7.45
C ASN A 76 -11.02 -0.50 -6.71
N GLN A 77 -10.42 0.68 -6.45
CA GLN A 77 -9.13 0.81 -5.77
C GLN A 77 -7.96 0.13 -6.51
N ILE A 78 -8.00 0.09 -7.84
CA ILE A 78 -6.97 -0.52 -8.71
C ILE A 78 -6.19 0.59 -9.41
N PRO A 79 -4.96 0.95 -9.00
CA PRO A 79 -4.19 2.01 -9.65
C PRO A 79 -3.92 1.68 -11.12
N ALA A 80 -4.17 2.63 -12.04
CA ALA A 80 -4.08 2.40 -13.48
C ALA A 80 -2.68 1.98 -13.98
N GLU A 81 -1.62 2.36 -13.25
CA GLU A 81 -0.23 2.04 -13.59
C GLU A 81 0.24 0.70 -13.01
N VAL A 82 -0.58 0.01 -12.23
CA VAL A 82 -0.23 -1.27 -11.61
C VAL A 82 -0.78 -2.40 -12.47
N PRO A 83 0.07 -3.29 -13.03
CA PRO A 83 -0.39 -4.46 -13.76
C PRO A 83 -1.28 -5.34 -12.87
N PHE A 84 -2.38 -5.84 -13.43
CA PHE A 84 -3.29 -6.71 -12.70
C PHE A 84 -2.71 -8.14 -12.65
N THR A 85 -2.16 -8.52 -11.50
CA THR A 85 -1.75 -9.89 -11.18
C THR A 85 -2.43 -10.30 -9.88
N LEU A 86 -3.33 -11.29 -9.95
CA LEU A 86 -4.18 -11.69 -8.85
C LEU A 86 -3.77 -13.07 -8.32
N THR A 87 -3.71 -13.20 -7.01
CA THR A 87 -3.48 -14.50 -6.35
C THR A 87 -4.44 -14.68 -5.18
N CYS A 88 -4.88 -15.92 -4.96
CA CYS A 88 -5.75 -16.22 -3.82
C CYS A 88 -4.95 -16.13 -2.51
N ALA A 89 -5.43 -15.32 -1.57
CA ALA A 89 -4.82 -15.15 -0.26
C ALA A 89 -4.78 -16.44 0.57
N THR A 90 -5.71 -17.37 0.30
CA THR A 90 -5.85 -18.63 1.04
C THR A 90 -5.06 -19.79 0.42
N CYS A 91 -5.24 -20.06 -0.88
CA CYS A 91 -4.66 -21.24 -1.53
C CYS A 91 -3.51 -20.93 -2.50
N ASN A 92 -3.16 -19.65 -2.68
CA ASN A 92 -2.12 -19.19 -3.60
C ASN A 92 -2.35 -19.59 -5.07
N ASN A 93 -3.59 -19.89 -5.45
CA ASN A 93 -3.95 -20.12 -6.86
C ASN A 93 -3.92 -18.79 -7.61
N GLU A 94 -3.41 -18.81 -8.83
CA GLU A 94 -3.36 -17.64 -9.72
C GLU A 94 -4.75 -17.35 -10.28
N GLY A 95 -5.10 -16.06 -10.35
CA GLY A 95 -6.33 -15.57 -10.94
C GLY A 95 -6.18 -15.18 -12.41
N PRO A 96 -7.27 -14.73 -13.05
CA PRO A 96 -7.22 -14.26 -14.44
C PRO A 96 -6.47 -12.92 -14.58
N ASP A 97 -6.18 -12.55 -15.82
CA ASP A 97 -5.35 -11.38 -16.18
C ASP A 97 -6.07 -10.04 -16.00
N THR A 98 -7.39 -10.04 -15.77
CA THR A 98 -8.17 -8.81 -15.60
C THR A 98 -9.12 -8.85 -14.42
N TYR A 99 -9.40 -7.67 -13.85
CA TYR A 99 -10.40 -7.54 -12.78
C TYR A 99 -11.80 -7.96 -13.23
N ALA A 100 -12.18 -7.66 -14.48
CA ALA A 100 -13.50 -8.00 -15.01
C ALA A 100 -13.70 -9.52 -15.08
N GLU A 101 -12.70 -10.25 -15.59
CA GLU A 101 -12.70 -11.72 -15.61
C GLU A 101 -12.69 -12.29 -14.19
N ALA A 102 -11.91 -11.71 -13.26
CA ALA A 102 -11.91 -12.16 -11.88
C ALA A 102 -13.30 -12.08 -11.24
N ILE A 103 -14.04 -10.99 -11.47
CA ILE A 103 -15.41 -10.85 -10.98
C ILE A 103 -16.37 -11.82 -11.68
N ASP A 104 -16.24 -12.04 -12.99
CA ASP A 104 -17.06 -13.00 -13.75
C ASP A 104 -16.85 -14.45 -13.26
N GLU A 105 -15.60 -14.80 -12.95
CA GLU A 105 -15.21 -16.08 -12.34
C GLU A 105 -15.58 -16.18 -10.85
N GLY A 106 -16.12 -15.12 -10.25
CA GLY A 106 -16.64 -15.12 -8.89
C GLY A 106 -15.60 -14.87 -7.79
N TRP A 107 -14.43 -14.31 -8.12
CA TRP A 107 -13.46 -13.84 -7.13
C TRP A 107 -14.03 -12.69 -6.30
N THR A 108 -13.63 -12.63 -5.04
CA THR A 108 -14.09 -11.59 -4.09
C THR A 108 -12.93 -11.04 -3.27
N CYS A 109 -13.18 -9.94 -2.54
CA CYS A 109 -12.19 -9.32 -1.64
C CYS A 109 -10.86 -8.96 -2.33
N ILE A 110 -10.93 -8.60 -3.62
CA ILE A 110 -9.74 -8.23 -4.39
C ILE A 110 -9.19 -6.90 -3.85
N VAL A 111 -7.96 -6.92 -3.37
CA VAL A 111 -7.28 -5.76 -2.77
C VAL A 111 -5.89 -5.59 -3.35
N TYR A 112 -5.50 -4.34 -3.61
CA TYR A 112 -4.13 -4.00 -4.00
C TYR A 112 -3.14 -4.30 -2.86
N TYR A 113 -2.10 -5.07 -3.15
CA TYR A 113 -1.10 -5.54 -2.21
C TYR A 113 0.32 -5.20 -2.70
N PRO A 114 0.80 -3.94 -2.52
CA PRO A 114 2.11 -3.51 -3.02
C PRO A 114 3.31 -4.17 -2.34
N ALA A 115 3.09 -4.87 -1.23
CA ALA A 115 4.14 -5.62 -0.55
C ALA A 115 4.33 -7.04 -1.13
N GLY A 116 3.46 -7.46 -2.06
CA GLY A 116 3.58 -8.73 -2.78
C GLY A 116 4.86 -8.77 -3.62
N GLN A 117 5.49 -9.94 -3.66
CA GLN A 117 6.73 -10.13 -4.43
C GLN A 117 6.45 -10.59 -5.87
N SER A 118 5.32 -11.28 -6.09
CA SER A 118 4.92 -11.88 -7.37
C SER A 118 3.59 -11.34 -7.89
N GLU A 119 2.73 -10.89 -6.98
CA GLU A 119 1.36 -10.47 -7.22
C GLU A 119 1.17 -9.03 -6.76
N ASN A 120 0.38 -8.28 -7.50
CA ASN A 120 -0.03 -6.93 -7.12
C ASN A 120 -1.37 -6.94 -6.39
N PHE A 121 -2.17 -8.00 -6.54
CA PHE A 121 -3.49 -8.10 -5.94
C PHE A 121 -3.68 -9.44 -5.24
N LEU A 122 -4.30 -9.38 -4.07
CA LEU A 122 -4.78 -10.55 -3.34
C LEU A 122 -6.30 -10.58 -3.40
N GLY A 123 -6.89 -11.77 -3.46
CA GLY A 123 -8.33 -11.96 -3.36
C GLY A 123 -8.69 -13.34 -2.81
N GLU A 124 -9.99 -13.63 -2.72
CA GLU A 124 -10.51 -14.96 -2.40
C GLU A 124 -11.08 -15.61 -3.66
N CYS A 125 -10.55 -16.79 -4.00
CA CYS A 125 -11.02 -17.56 -5.15
C CYS A 125 -12.35 -18.26 -4.84
N PRO A 126 -13.18 -18.54 -5.86
CA PRO A 126 -14.48 -19.19 -5.66
C PRO A 126 -14.37 -20.54 -4.92
N VAL A 127 -13.32 -21.32 -5.19
CA VAL A 127 -13.09 -22.63 -4.56
C VAL A 127 -12.87 -22.52 -3.05
N CYS A 128 -12.07 -21.55 -2.59
CA CYS A 128 -11.85 -21.34 -1.15
C CYS A 128 -13.10 -20.84 -0.46
N ARG A 129 -13.84 -19.93 -1.11
CA ARG A 129 -15.08 -19.40 -0.56
C ARG A 129 -16.17 -20.46 -0.39
N GLU A 130 -16.31 -21.37 -1.36
CA GLU A 130 -17.26 -22.48 -1.26
C GLU A 130 -16.93 -23.39 -0.07
N ARG A 131 -15.66 -23.70 0.16
CA ARG A 131 -15.22 -24.51 1.31
C ARG A 131 -15.54 -23.86 2.66
N ASP A 132 -15.42 -22.54 2.76
CA ASP A 132 -15.71 -21.82 3.99
C ASP A 132 -17.23 -21.71 4.26
N GLY A 133 -18.06 -21.77 3.22
CA GLY A 133 -19.52 -21.73 3.33
C GLY A 133 -20.18 -23.08 3.70
N GLU A 134 -19.42 -24.17 3.64
CA GLU A 134 -19.87 -25.53 3.99
C GLU A 134 -19.57 -25.91 5.47
N ALA A 135 -18.95 -25.02 6.24
CA ALA A 135 -18.60 -25.19 7.66
C ALA A 135 -19.60 -24.52 8.62
#